data_AF-A0A920GYL2-F1
#
_entry.id   AF-A0A920GYL2-F1
#
_cell.length_a   1.000
_cell.length_b   1.000
_cell.length_c   1.000
_cell.angle_alpha   90.00
_cell.angle_beta   90.00
_cell.angle_gamma   90.00
#
_symmetry.space_group_name_H-M   'P 1'
#
loop_
_entity.id
_entity.type
_entity.pdbx_description
1 polymer ?
#
loop_
_entity_poly.entity_id
_entity_poly.type
_entity_poly.pdbx_seq_one_letter_code
_entity_poly.pdbx_strand_id
1 'polypeptide(L)'
;MTDNYDIIKDFLTPTEIVVEESGPTRSKIVLEPLEQGFGHTLGNALRRIILSSMPGTAVSEVKIEGVLHEYSTIEGVQEDVIDILLNLKDLSVRLTEVEDAELTLSKSGSGAVTAADIEIPNGVEIVNPDHHLATLNDEGSINMTMKVTRGEGLSLLNLWVKMKVKKQVY
;
A
#
# COMPACT_ATOMS: atom_id res chain seq x y z
N MET A 1 32.77 -31.98 -32.95
CA MET A 1 31.49 -31.42 -32.49
C MET A 1 31.73 -31.07 -31.04
N THR A 2 32.34 -29.91 -30.81
CA THR A 2 32.65 -29.44 -29.45
C THR A 2 31.32 -29.04 -28.84
N ASP A 3 30.92 -29.73 -27.78
CA ASP A 3 29.62 -29.58 -27.19
C ASP A 3 29.42 -28.15 -26.70
N ASN A 4 28.35 -27.49 -27.18
CA ASN A 4 27.92 -26.16 -26.73
C ASN A 4 27.73 -26.06 -25.19
N TYR A 5 27.79 -27.18 -24.47
CA TYR A 5 27.72 -27.26 -23.01
C TYR A 5 28.96 -26.68 -22.30
N ASP A 6 30.16 -26.74 -22.89
CA ASP A 6 31.36 -26.20 -22.24
C ASP A 6 31.40 -24.67 -22.23
N ILE A 7 30.83 -24.02 -23.25
CA ILE A 7 30.76 -22.54 -23.36
C ILE A 7 29.80 -21.95 -22.30
N ILE A 8 28.78 -22.70 -21.90
CA ILE A 8 27.76 -22.25 -20.93
C ILE A 8 28.30 -22.33 -19.49
N LYS A 9 29.29 -23.19 -19.22
CA LYS A 9 29.93 -23.32 -17.90
C LYS A 9 30.90 -22.19 -17.54
N ASP A 10 31.35 -21.42 -18.53
CA ASP A 10 32.27 -20.28 -18.33
C ASP A 10 31.56 -18.97 -17.97
N PHE A 11 30.22 -18.96 -17.88
CA PHE A 11 29.47 -17.78 -17.48
C PHE A 11 29.65 -17.49 -15.99
N LEU A 12 30.03 -16.25 -15.66
CA LEU A 12 30.00 -15.74 -14.29
C LEU A 12 28.56 -15.75 -13.76
N THR A 13 28.29 -16.65 -12.82
CA THR A 13 27.06 -16.64 -12.04
C THR A 13 27.26 -15.75 -10.81
N PRO A 14 26.30 -14.84 -10.50
CA PRO A 14 26.41 -13.97 -9.34
C PRO A 14 26.45 -14.84 -8.08
N THR A 15 27.55 -14.76 -7.36
CA THR A 15 27.86 -15.62 -6.21
C THR A 15 27.61 -14.87 -4.90
N GLU A 16 27.66 -13.54 -4.94
CA GLU A 16 27.41 -12.67 -3.79
C GLU A 16 26.20 -11.75 -4.06
N ILE A 17 25.29 -11.74 -3.10
CA ILE A 17 24.14 -10.82 -3.05
C ILE A 17 24.30 -10.02 -1.78
N VAL A 18 24.66 -8.74 -1.92
CA VAL A 18 24.80 -7.82 -0.79
C VAL A 18 23.56 -6.93 -0.73
N VAL A 19 22.92 -6.87 0.44
CA VAL A 19 21.77 -6.00 0.70
C VAL A 19 22.20 -4.92 1.68
N GLU A 20 22.28 -3.68 1.19
CA GLU A 20 22.56 -2.49 1.98
C GLU A 20 21.24 -1.80 2.33
N GLU A 21 20.81 -1.87 3.58
CA GLU A 21 19.64 -1.12 4.05
C GLU A 21 20.02 0.35 4.26
N SER A 22 19.40 1.25 3.48
CA SER A 22 19.63 2.69 3.57
C SER A 22 18.56 3.41 4.42
N GLY A 23 17.49 2.71 4.80
CA GLY A 23 16.38 3.21 5.61
C GLY A 23 15.24 2.19 5.68
N PRO A 24 14.16 2.49 6.43
CA PRO A 24 13.06 1.54 6.68
C PRO A 24 12.29 1.13 5.41
N THR A 25 12.30 1.97 4.38
CA THR A 25 11.61 1.75 3.09
C THR A 25 12.56 1.78 1.90
N ARG A 26 13.88 1.75 2.14
CA ARG A 26 14.89 1.89 1.08
C ARG A 26 16.05 0.92 1.30
N SER A 27 16.21 0.01 0.36
CA SER A 27 17.33 -0.93 0.32
C SER A 27 18.02 -0.88 -1.03
N LYS A 28 19.33 -1.10 -1.04
CA LYS A 28 20.15 -1.23 -2.24
C LYS A 28 20.68 -2.66 -2.31
N ILE A 29 20.37 -3.34 -3.41
CA ILE A 29 20.84 -4.70 -3.65
C ILE A 29 21.99 -4.63 -4.66
N VAL A 30 23.14 -5.19 -4.30
CA VAL A 30 24.34 -5.29 -5.14
C VAL A 30 24.54 -6.75 -5.51
N LEU A 31 24.66 -7.01 -6.81
CA LEU A 31 24.84 -8.35 -7.38
C LEU A 31 26.16 -8.37 -8.13
N GLU A 32 27.11 -9.18 -7.66
CA GLU A 32 28.42 -9.35 -8.28
C GLU A 32 28.99 -10.75 -8.08
N PRO A 33 29.87 -11.24 -8.97
CA PRO A 33 30.19 -10.69 -10.30
C PRO A 33 29.10 -11.02 -11.33
N LEU A 34 28.96 -10.17 -12.36
CA LEU A 34 28.06 -10.38 -13.49
C LEU A 34 28.81 -10.21 -14.81
N GLU A 35 28.43 -11.01 -15.80
CA GLU A 35 28.95 -10.86 -17.16
C GLU A 35 28.66 -9.47 -17.75
N GLN A 36 29.57 -9.01 -18.62
CA GLN A 36 29.39 -7.74 -19.31
C GLN A 36 28.09 -7.74 -20.10
N GLY A 37 27.23 -6.74 -19.85
CA GLY A 37 25.93 -6.59 -20.51
C GLY A 37 24.76 -7.33 -19.81
N PHE A 38 25.02 -8.27 -18.91
CA PHE A 38 23.96 -8.98 -18.17
C PHE A 38 23.28 -8.07 -17.13
N GLY A 39 24.02 -7.13 -16.55
CA GLY A 39 23.49 -6.18 -15.56
C GLY A 39 22.27 -5.38 -16.05
N HIS A 40 22.28 -4.89 -17.29
CA HIS A 40 21.14 -4.15 -17.84
C HIS A 40 19.93 -5.06 -18.10
N THR A 41 20.16 -6.26 -18.64
CA THR A 41 19.10 -7.22 -18.93
C THR A 41 18.41 -7.68 -17.64
N LEU A 42 19.21 -8.07 -16.63
CA LEU A 42 18.73 -8.48 -15.32
C LEU A 42 18.04 -7.32 -14.60
N GLY A 43 18.65 -6.14 -14.56
CA GLY A 43 18.09 -4.97 -13.89
C GLY A 43 16.75 -4.53 -14.50
N ASN A 44 16.62 -4.53 -15.84
CA ASN A 44 15.35 -4.24 -16.49
C ASN A 44 14.29 -5.31 -16.22
N ALA A 45 14.68 -6.59 -16.22
CA ALA A 45 13.76 -7.68 -15.89
C ALA A 45 13.25 -7.56 -14.44
N LEU A 46 14.16 -7.40 -13.48
CA LEU A 46 13.82 -7.23 -12.06
C LEU A 46 12.98 -5.99 -11.82
N ARG A 47 13.31 -4.85 -12.43
CA ARG A 47 12.50 -3.62 -12.34
C ARG A 47 11.08 -3.86 -12.81
N ARG A 48 10.90 -4.57 -13.93
CA ARG A 48 9.56 -4.88 -14.45
C ARG A 48 8.78 -5.78 -13.48
N ILE A 49 9.40 -6.85 -13.01
CA ILE A 49 8.77 -7.82 -12.10
C ILE A 49 8.36 -7.15 -10.78
N ILE A 50 9.27 -6.38 -10.17
CA ILE A 50 9.02 -5.67 -8.92
C ILE A 50 7.87 -4.67 -9.07
N LEU A 51 7.84 -3.90 -10.17
CA LEU A 51 6.79 -2.91 -10.40
C LEU A 51 5.43 -3.52 -10.81
N SER A 52 5.42 -4.70 -11.43
CA SER A 52 4.20 -5.28 -11.98
C SER A 52 3.54 -6.36 -11.12
N SER A 53 4.32 -7.04 -10.28
CA SER A 53 3.90 -8.32 -9.71
C SER A 53 4.27 -8.48 -8.23
N MET A 54 4.67 -7.40 -7.56
CA MET A 54 4.91 -7.45 -6.12
C MET A 54 3.57 -7.60 -5.39
N PRO A 55 3.37 -8.66 -4.60
CA PRO A 55 2.18 -8.80 -3.79
C PRO A 55 2.19 -7.70 -2.71
N GLY A 56 1.03 -7.08 -2.51
CA GLY A 56 0.85 -6.02 -1.54
C GLY A 56 -0.56 -6.00 -0.99
N THR A 57 -0.79 -5.15 -0.02
CA THR A 57 -2.09 -4.95 0.63
C THR A 57 -2.42 -3.47 0.60
N ALA A 58 -3.64 -3.14 0.20
CA ALA A 58 -4.10 -1.75 0.15
C ALA A 58 -5.58 -1.66 0.51
N VAL A 59 -6.01 -0.45 0.86
CA VAL A 59 -7.42 -0.13 1.06
C VAL A 59 -8.13 -0.18 -0.30
N SER A 60 -9.10 -1.08 -0.44
CA SER A 60 -9.84 -1.31 -1.69
C SER A 60 -11.18 -0.59 -1.73
N GLU A 61 -11.87 -0.52 -0.58
CA GLU A 61 -13.16 0.14 -0.44
C GLU A 61 -13.18 0.97 0.84
N VAL A 62 -13.85 2.11 0.80
CA VAL A 62 -14.08 2.96 1.97
C VAL A 62 -15.56 3.34 2.00
N LYS A 63 -16.13 3.34 3.19
CA LYS A 63 -17.49 3.75 3.46
C LYS A 63 -17.46 4.74 4.62
N ILE A 64 -17.75 6.00 4.31
CA ILE A 64 -17.80 7.09 5.28
C ILE A 64 -19.28 7.39 5.59
N GLU A 65 -19.61 7.55 6.86
CA GLU A 65 -20.96 7.93 7.28
C GLU A 65 -21.24 9.40 6.91
N GLY A 66 -22.48 9.69 6.49
CA GLY A 66 -22.88 11.06 6.10
C GLY A 66 -22.39 11.53 4.73
N VAL A 67 -21.52 10.77 4.06
CA VAL A 67 -20.95 11.12 2.75
C VAL A 67 -21.72 10.47 1.61
N LEU A 68 -22.22 11.29 0.68
CA LEU A 68 -22.97 10.87 -0.50
C LEU A 68 -22.10 10.62 -1.73
N HIS A 69 -21.01 11.37 -1.89
CA HIS A 69 -20.12 11.27 -3.04
C HIS A 69 -18.73 11.81 -2.69
N GLU A 70 -17.72 11.41 -3.45
CA GLU A 70 -16.32 11.69 -3.16
C GLU A 70 -15.96 13.19 -3.16
N TYR A 71 -16.77 14.03 -3.82
CA TYR A 71 -16.58 15.49 -3.89
C TYR A 71 -17.25 16.26 -2.74
N SER A 72 -17.78 15.60 -1.72
CA SER A 72 -18.45 16.29 -0.60
C SER A 72 -17.45 16.63 0.50
N THR A 73 -17.84 17.57 1.35
CA THR A 73 -17.15 17.88 2.60
C THR A 73 -17.89 17.25 3.77
N ILE A 74 -17.19 17.01 4.88
CA ILE A 74 -17.80 16.52 6.13
C ILE A 74 -17.78 17.68 7.12
N GLU A 75 -18.93 17.97 7.73
CA GLU A 75 -19.01 19.02 8.74
C GLU A 75 -18.13 18.68 9.95
N GLY A 76 -17.27 19.63 10.35
CA GLY A 76 -16.35 19.44 11.46
C GLY A 76 -15.06 18.67 11.13
N VAL A 77 -14.81 18.34 9.85
CA VAL A 77 -13.52 17.84 9.35
C VAL A 77 -12.84 18.92 8.51
N GLN A 78 -11.52 19.09 8.67
CA GLN A 78 -10.77 20.12 7.95
C GLN A 78 -10.50 19.75 6.49
N GLU A 79 -10.23 18.48 6.20
CA GLU A 79 -9.91 17.94 4.88
C GLU A 79 -11.18 17.54 4.10
N ASP A 80 -11.12 17.65 2.77
CA ASP A 80 -12.19 17.19 1.89
C ASP A 80 -12.19 15.65 1.81
N VAL A 81 -13.30 15.04 1.38
CA VAL A 81 -13.37 13.56 1.24
C VAL A 81 -12.31 13.03 0.28
N ILE A 82 -11.96 13.76 -0.78
CA ILE A 82 -10.87 13.38 -1.70
C ILE A 82 -9.53 13.32 -0.98
N ASP A 83 -9.24 14.31 -0.14
CA ASP A 83 -7.98 14.37 0.61
C ASP A 83 -7.90 13.21 1.61
N ILE A 84 -9.00 12.90 2.30
CA ILE A 84 -9.09 11.72 3.18
C ILE A 84 -8.85 10.43 2.40
N LEU A 85 -9.48 10.29 1.22
CA LEU A 85 -9.28 9.13 0.35
C LEU A 85 -7.83 9.03 -0.15
N LEU A 86 -7.18 10.16 -0.41
CA LEU A 86 -5.78 10.20 -0.80
C LEU A 86 -4.86 9.81 0.36
N ASN A 87 -5.10 10.34 1.56
CA ASN A 87 -4.36 9.96 2.77
C ASN A 87 -4.50 8.46 3.06
N LEU A 88 -5.68 7.87 2.82
CA LEU A 88 -5.91 6.42 2.96
C LEU A 88 -5.15 5.57 1.94
N LYS A 89 -4.73 6.12 0.79
CA LYS A 89 -3.86 5.39 -0.15
C LYS A 89 -2.41 5.27 0.34
N ASP A 90 -1.96 6.25 1.12
CA ASP A 90 -0.63 6.24 1.73
C ASP A 90 -0.59 5.44 3.05
N LEU A 91 -1.74 4.94 3.51
CA LEU A 91 -1.82 4.04 4.65
C LEU A 91 -1.17 2.68 4.32
N SER A 92 -0.14 2.32 5.07
CA SER A 92 0.58 1.06 4.91
C SER A 92 0.03 0.01 5.88
N VAL A 93 -0.72 -0.95 5.34
CA VAL A 93 -1.33 -2.04 6.11
C VAL A 93 -0.68 -3.36 5.71
N ARG A 94 -0.44 -4.25 6.69
CA ARG A 94 0.02 -5.62 6.50
C ARG A 94 -1.05 -6.60 6.98
N LEU A 95 -1.42 -7.54 6.10
CA LEU A 95 -2.30 -8.65 6.43
C LEU A 95 -1.46 -9.92 6.68
N THR A 96 -1.71 -10.59 7.80
CA THR A 96 -1.10 -11.86 8.21
C THR A 96 -2.19 -12.94 8.16
N GLU A 97 -1.96 -14.00 7.40
CA GLU A 97 -2.85 -15.18 7.28
C GLU A 97 -4.26 -14.93 6.70
N VAL A 98 -4.63 -13.68 6.39
CA VAL A 98 -5.93 -13.31 5.79
C VAL A 98 -5.77 -12.63 4.42
N GLU A 99 -6.74 -12.84 3.54
CA GLU A 99 -6.78 -12.25 2.18
C GLU A 99 -7.46 -10.87 2.16
N ASP A 100 -8.47 -10.69 3.00
CA ASP A 100 -9.18 -9.44 3.21
C ASP A 100 -9.51 -9.21 4.69
N ALA A 101 -9.65 -7.94 5.07
CA ALA A 101 -10.04 -7.52 6.41
C ALA A 101 -10.85 -6.23 6.35
N GLU A 102 -11.78 -6.05 7.28
CA GLU A 102 -12.49 -4.79 7.49
C GLU A 102 -11.89 -4.07 8.70
N LEU A 103 -11.58 -2.78 8.53
CA LEU A 103 -11.10 -1.89 9.59
C LEU A 103 -12.16 -0.83 9.85
N THR A 104 -12.31 -0.46 11.12
CA THR A 104 -13.24 0.57 11.58
C THR A 104 -12.47 1.73 12.17
N LEU A 105 -12.90 2.95 11.85
CA LEU A 105 -12.41 4.16 12.46
C LEU A 105 -13.61 4.96 12.97
N SER A 106 -13.61 5.22 14.27
CA SER A 106 -14.58 6.10 14.92
C SER A 106 -13.84 7.06 15.84
N LYS A 107 -13.88 8.35 15.53
CA LYS A 107 -13.25 9.39 16.34
C LYS A 107 -14.14 10.63 16.39
N SER A 108 -14.23 11.23 17.57
CA SER A 108 -15.00 12.44 17.83
C SER A 108 -14.23 13.40 18.75
N GLY A 109 -14.54 14.68 18.62
CA GLY A 109 -13.85 15.76 19.33
C GLY A 109 -12.63 16.30 18.57
N SER A 110 -12.07 17.40 19.05
CA SER A 110 -11.00 18.10 18.36
C SER A 110 -9.67 17.33 18.39
N GLY A 111 -8.98 17.34 17.25
CA GLY A 111 -7.63 16.80 17.13
C GLY A 111 -7.35 16.10 15.81
N ALA A 112 -6.09 15.73 15.61
CA ALA A 112 -5.66 14.94 14.47
C ALA A 112 -6.14 13.49 14.60
N VAL A 113 -6.64 12.95 13.51
CA VAL A 113 -7.01 11.56 13.30
C VAL A 113 -5.84 10.89 12.60
N THR A 114 -5.24 9.92 13.27
CA THR A 114 -4.07 9.19 12.81
C THR A 114 -4.40 7.73 12.52
N ALA A 115 -3.52 7.03 11.81
CA ALA A 115 -3.69 5.62 11.54
C ALA A 115 -3.72 4.76 12.84
N ALA A 116 -3.11 5.23 13.93
CA ALA A 116 -3.18 4.59 15.24
C ALA A 116 -4.59 4.57 15.85
N ASP A 117 -5.49 5.46 15.42
CA ASP A 117 -6.87 5.52 15.91
C ASP A 117 -7.78 4.45 15.25
N ILE A 118 -7.29 3.75 14.23
CA ILE A 118 -8.04 2.69 13.54
C ILE A 118 -8.14 1.47 14.45
N GLU A 119 -9.34 0.90 14.56
CA GLU A 119 -9.57 -0.39 15.21
C GLU A 119 -9.09 -1.52 14.31
N ILE A 120 -8.12 -2.29 14.81
CA ILE A 120 -7.42 -3.32 14.03
C ILE A 120 -7.91 -4.71 14.48
N PRO A 121 -8.44 -5.55 13.58
CA PRO A 121 -8.79 -6.94 13.89
C PRO A 121 -7.54 -7.82 13.94
N ASN A 122 -7.69 -9.02 14.49
CA ASN A 122 -6.61 -10.01 14.55
C ASN A 122 -6.07 -10.33 13.14
N GLY A 123 -4.74 -10.39 13.02
CA GLY A 123 -4.08 -10.67 11.74
C GLY A 123 -3.87 -9.44 10.85
N VAL A 124 -4.20 -8.23 11.33
CA VAL A 124 -3.89 -6.97 10.63
C VAL A 124 -2.90 -6.15 11.44
N GLU A 125 -2.03 -5.44 10.75
CA GLU A 125 -1.05 -4.55 11.36
C GLU A 125 -0.91 -3.28 10.53
N ILE A 126 -0.86 -2.13 11.20
CA ILE A 126 -0.58 -0.84 10.58
C ILE A 126 0.92 -0.55 10.73
N VAL A 127 1.60 -0.36 9.60
CA VAL A 127 3.06 -0.17 9.55
C VAL A 127 3.43 1.29 9.87
N ASN A 128 2.59 2.25 9.49
CA ASN A 128 2.78 3.69 9.73
C ASN A 128 1.69 4.27 10.66
N PRO A 129 1.72 3.99 11.99
CA PRO A 129 0.68 4.42 12.93
C PRO A 129 0.56 5.95 13.05
N ASP A 130 1.66 6.69 12.86
CA ASP A 130 1.70 8.15 12.94
C ASP A 130 1.16 8.85 11.68
N HIS A 131 0.69 8.08 10.70
CA HIS A 131 0.19 8.63 9.44
C HIS A 131 -1.09 9.44 9.66
N HIS A 132 -1.09 10.68 9.17
CA HIS A 132 -2.21 11.59 9.27
C HIS A 132 -3.32 11.20 8.30
N LEU A 133 -4.55 11.09 8.79
CA LEU A 133 -5.72 10.78 7.97
C LEU A 133 -6.63 11.99 7.78
N ALA A 134 -6.94 12.70 8.87
CA ALA A 134 -7.80 13.88 8.88
C ALA A 134 -7.63 14.69 10.17
N THR A 135 -8.20 15.87 10.24
CA THR A 135 -8.22 16.75 11.41
C THR A 135 -9.66 17.11 11.74
N LEU A 136 -10.06 16.90 13.00
CA LEU A 136 -11.39 17.21 13.51
C LEU A 136 -11.40 18.51 14.31
N ASN A 137 -12.48 19.27 14.14
CA ASN A 137 -12.83 20.42 14.98
C ASN A 137 -13.56 19.97 16.26
N ASP A 138 -13.83 20.89 17.19
CA ASP A 138 -14.40 20.59 18.52
C ASP A 138 -15.73 19.81 18.47
N GLU A 139 -16.56 20.05 17.46
CA GLU A 139 -17.84 19.35 17.23
C GLU A 139 -17.77 18.31 16.10
N GLY A 140 -16.57 18.05 15.57
CA GLY A 140 -16.36 17.12 14.47
C GLY A 140 -16.42 15.66 14.91
N SER A 141 -16.97 14.81 14.04
CA SER A 141 -16.90 13.36 14.19
C SER A 141 -16.73 12.69 12.84
N ILE A 142 -15.89 11.65 12.79
CA ILE A 142 -15.70 10.83 11.62
C ILE A 142 -15.93 9.36 11.97
N ASN A 143 -16.82 8.73 11.21
CA ASN A 143 -17.06 7.30 11.26
C ASN A 143 -16.87 6.74 9.86
N MET A 144 -15.90 5.83 9.72
CA MET A 144 -15.71 5.12 8.47
C MET A 144 -15.34 3.67 8.66
N THR A 145 -15.76 2.85 7.70
CA THR A 145 -15.35 1.45 7.56
C THR A 145 -14.56 1.33 6.27
N MET A 146 -13.41 0.70 6.33
CA MET A 146 -12.55 0.47 5.18
C MET A 146 -12.29 -1.02 5.01
N LYS A 147 -12.25 -1.48 3.76
CA LYS A 147 -11.89 -2.85 3.41
C LYS A 147 -10.47 -2.85 2.88
N VAL A 148 -9.62 -3.67 3.48
CA VAL A 148 -8.27 -3.93 3.01
C VAL A 148 -8.27 -5.25 2.27
N THR A 149 -7.59 -5.31 1.14
CA THR A 149 -7.51 -6.52 0.32
C THR A 149 -6.09 -6.72 -0.16
N ARG A 150 -5.65 -7.98 -0.21
CA ARG A 150 -4.38 -8.36 -0.85
C ARG A 150 -4.54 -8.32 -2.37
N GLY A 151 -3.56 -7.75 -3.05
CA GLY A 151 -3.50 -7.71 -4.51
C GLY A 151 -2.06 -7.74 -5.00
N GLU A 152 -1.88 -7.61 -6.31
CA GLU A 152 -0.56 -7.69 -6.95
C GLU A 152 -0.26 -6.46 -7.81
N GLY A 153 0.93 -5.89 -7.62
CA GLY A 153 1.52 -4.87 -8.47
C GLY A 153 0.69 -3.59 -8.67
N LEU A 154 0.74 -3.07 -9.90
CA LEU A 154 0.10 -1.80 -10.29
C LEU A 154 -1.43 -1.79 -10.09
N SER A 155 -2.08 -2.96 -9.98
CA SER A 155 -3.52 -3.03 -9.76
C SER A 155 -3.94 -2.39 -8.43
N LEU A 156 -3.07 -2.46 -7.39
CA LEU A 156 -3.24 -1.78 -6.11
C LEU A 156 -3.09 -0.25 -6.23
N LEU A 157 -2.24 0.23 -7.13
CA LEU A 157 -1.99 1.67 -7.36
C LEU A 157 -3.15 2.33 -8.13
N ASN A 158 -3.76 1.59 -9.05
CA ASN A 158 -4.90 2.05 -9.88
C ASN A 158 -6.27 1.69 -9.29
N LEU A 159 -6.31 1.09 -8.11
CA LEU A 159 -7.53 0.94 -7.33
C LEU A 159 -8.00 2.34 -6.94
N TRP A 160 -8.91 2.88 -7.74
CA TRP A 160 -9.84 3.89 -7.24
C TRP A 160 -10.51 3.26 -6.04
N VAL A 161 -10.22 3.79 -4.85
CA VAL A 161 -10.91 3.42 -3.63
C VAL A 161 -12.40 3.58 -3.93
N LYS A 162 -13.11 2.47 -4.10
CA LYS A 162 -14.51 2.53 -4.47
C LYS A 162 -15.28 2.95 -3.24
N MET A 163 -15.79 4.17 -3.26
CA MET A 163 -16.67 4.61 -2.21
C MET A 163 -18.04 3.95 -2.37
N LYS A 164 -18.41 3.07 -1.44
CA LYS A 164 -19.76 2.47 -1.42
C LYS A 164 -20.73 3.40 -0.72
N VAL A 165 -21.47 4.17 -1.51
CA VAL A 165 -22.58 4.99 -1.01
C VAL A 165 -23.76 4.08 -0.69
N LYS A 166 -24.34 4.18 0.52
CA LYS A 166 -25.64 3.57 0.80
C LYS A 166 -26.67 4.26 -0.13
N LYS A 167 -27.09 3.58 -1.20
CA LYS A 167 -28.35 3.95 -1.86
C LYS A 167 -29.47 3.78 -0.83
N GLN A 168 -29.95 4.87 -0.25
CA GLN A 168 -31.30 4.87 0.31
C GLN A 168 -32.25 4.68 -0.87
N VAL A 169 -32.80 3.48 -0.97
CA VAL A 169 -33.95 3.20 -1.82
C VAL A 169 -35.14 3.83 -1.10
N TYR A 170 -35.74 4.85 -1.73
CA TYR A 170 -37.06 5.38 -1.37
C TYR A 170 -38.15 4.35 -1.70
#